data_AF-G1PUW4-F1
#
_entry.id   AF-G1PUW4-F1
#
_cell.length_a   1.000
_cell.length_b   1.000
_cell.length_c   1.000
_cell.angle_alpha   90.00
_cell.angle_beta   90.00
_cell.angle_gamma   90.00
#
_symmetry.space_group_name_H-M   'P 1'
#
loop_
_entity.id
_entity.type
_entity.pdbx_description
1 polymer ?
#
loop_
_entity_poly.entity_id
_entity_poly.type
_entity_poly.pdbx_seq_one_letter_code
_entity_poly.pdbx_strand_id
1 'polypeptide(L)' 'SCNKKGGICMPFRCSGGRRPIGNCLFPGVKCCRSW' A
#
# COMPACT_ATOMS: atom_id res chain seq x y z
N SER A 1 7.48 0.73 8.02
CA SER A 1 7.29 -0.07 6.80
C SER A 1 5.84 -0.46 6.61
N CYS A 2 5.39 -0.58 5.36
CA CYS A 2 3.99 -0.86 5.01
C CYS A 2 3.35 -2.01 5.79
N ASN A 3 4.10 -3.11 5.91
CA ASN A 3 3.68 -4.31 6.64
C ASN A 3 3.44 -4.03 8.14
N LYS A 4 4.31 -3.25 8.80
CA LYS A 4 4.13 -2.80 10.20
C LYS A 4 2.88 -1.93 10.41
N LYS A 5 2.34 -1.31 9.36
CA LYS A 5 1.11 -0.51 9.42
C LYS A 5 -0.15 -1.34 9.13
N GLY A 6 -0.03 -2.67 8.96
CA GLY A 6 -1.13 -3.53 8.51
C GLY A 6 -1.52 -3.31 7.06
N GLY A 7 -0.62 -2.74 6.25
CA GLY A 7 -0.82 -2.52 4.83
C GLY A 7 -0.07 -3.54 3.97
N ILE A 8 -0.48 -3.63 2.72
CA ILE A 8 0.19 -4.41 1.67
C ILE A 8 0.76 -3.49 0.60
N CYS A 9 1.87 -3.89 0.00
CA CYS A 9 2.45 -3.19 -1.14
C CYS A 9 1.72 -3.64 -2.41
N MET A 10 1.09 -2.70 -3.12
CA MET A 10 0.47 -2.96 -4.42
C MET A 10 1.13 -2.11 -5.52
N PRO A 11 1.40 -2.71 -6.69
CA PRO A 11 1.90 -1.97 -7.84
C PRO A 11 0.81 -1.05 -8.40
N PHE A 12 1.21 0.14 -8.86
CA PHE A 12 0.37 1.19 -9.47
C PHE A 12 -0.68 1.84 -8.54
N ARG A 13 -1.73 1.10 -8.14
CA ARG A 13 -2.89 1.64 -7.43
C ARG A 13 -3.40 0.65 -6.38
N CYS A 14 -4.03 1.18 -5.34
CA CYS A 14 -4.69 0.37 -4.32
C CYS A 14 -6.02 -0.15 -4.85
N SER A 15 -6.24 -1.46 -4.75
CA SER A 15 -7.43 -2.14 -5.26
C SER A 15 -8.23 -2.81 -4.15
N GLY A 16 -9.54 -2.97 -4.36
CA GLY A 16 -10.44 -3.67 -3.43
C GLY A 16 -10.74 -2.89 -2.16
N GLY A 17 -11.21 -1.64 -2.29
CA GLY A 17 -11.59 -0.79 -1.14
C GLY A 17 -10.43 -0.29 -0.28
N ARG A 18 -9.19 -0.66 -0.61
CA ARG A 18 -7.99 -0.24 0.10
C ARG A 18 -7.61 1.19 -0.23
N ARG A 19 -7.17 1.93 0.78
CA ARG A 19 -6.67 3.30 0.63
C ARG A 19 -5.14 3.35 0.65
N PRO A 20 -4.52 4.22 -0.16
CA PRO A 20 -3.08 4.45 -0.10
C PRO A 20 -2.74 5.15 1.22
N ILE A 21 -1.81 4.57 1.97
CA ILE A 21 -1.32 5.10 3.25
C ILE A 21 0.17 5.45 3.21
N GLY A 22 0.82 5.29 2.06
CA GLY A 22 2.21 5.62 1.83
C GLY A 22 2.78 4.91 0.61
N ASN A 23 4.10 4.91 0.48
CA ASN A 23 4.83 4.21 -0.58
C ASN A 23 5.60 3.02 0.01
N CYS A 24 5.90 2.03 -0.83
CA CYS A 24 6.82 0.95 -0.49
C CYS A 24 8.23 1.26 -1.00
N LEU A 25 9.20 0.41 -0.64
CA LEU A 25 10.61 0.58 -1.00
C LEU A 25 10.85 0.60 -2.52
N PHE A 26 9.97 -0.04 -3.29
CA PHE A 26 10.08 -0.12 -4.74
C PHE A 26 9.31 1.04 -5.41
N PRO A 27 9.91 1.70 -6.41
CA PRO A 27 9.25 2.75 -7.18
C PRO A 27 8.01 2.19 -7.89
N GLY A 28 6.94 2.99 -7.91
CA GLY A 28 5.66 2.59 -8.50
C GLY A 28 4.81 1.66 -7.61
N VAL A 29 5.26 1.35 -6.39
CA VAL A 29 4.54 0.49 -5.45
C VAL A 29 4.02 1.31 -4.27
N LYS A 30 2.69 1.31 -4.11
CA LYS A 30 2.00 2.02 -3.04
C LYS A 30 1.68 1.08 -1.89
N CYS A 31 1.80 1.60 -0.68
CA CYS A 31 1.32 0.92 0.51
C CYS A 31 -0.19 1.16 0.65
N CYS A 32 -0.95 0.08 0.65
CA CYS A 32 -2.41 0.08 0.63
C CYS A 32 -2.95 -0.64 1.87
N ARG A 33 -3.93 -0.05 2.55
CA ARG A 33 -4.54 -0.64 3.75
C ARG A 33 -6.06 -0.60 3.68
N SER A 34 -6.69 -1.67 4.15
CA SER A 34 -8.13 -1.71 4.43
C SER A 34 -8.35 -1.20 5.85
N TRP A 35 -9.33 -0.31 6.02
CA TRP A 35 -9.77 0.16 7.32
C TRP A 35 -10.82 -0.77 7.90
#